data_AF-A0A258SB86-F1
#
_entry.id   AF-A0A258SB86-F1
#
_cell.length_a   1.000
_cell.length_b   1.000
_cell.length_c   1.000
_cell.angle_alpha   90.00
_cell.angle_beta   90.00
_cell.angle_gamma   90.00
#
_symmetry.space_group_name_H-M   'P 1'
#
loop_
_entity.id
_entity.type
_entity.pdbx_description
1 polymer ?
#
loop_
_entity_poly.entity_id
_entity_poly.type
_entity_poly.pdbx_seq_one_letter_code
_entity_poly.pdbx_strand_id
1 'polypeptide(L)'
;MQSRHMLQIGMALAIGLFSSCIAIAEEQARFVSQTPTARVDYWQKRDAEITQHLSTKATLESVRIVFVGDSITDFWHLDANPWFPGKFCGRSVWDESFGPASPTRFALNLGVSGDRIEHVLHRLLPAAQGGEGWLDRPDLKPEWVFVMLGINNSFDVEQPAVASITQGVEAVIARIRERKPTARIVVQSLLPTDDDAKNHDLVQPVNANLRAHVKATKGLYFLDLYPAFVDSTGAQRRELFNDSLHPSREGYRLWRDQVLAFQAS
;
A
#
# COMPACT_ATOMS: atom_id res chain seq x y z
N MET A 1 -5.84 31.44 92.82
CA MET A 1 -7.16 31.54 92.14
C MET A 1 -6.90 31.54 90.65
N GLN A 2 -7.68 30.77 89.88
CA GLN A 2 -7.60 30.52 88.42
C GLN A 2 -6.38 29.67 88.00
N SER A 3 -6.48 28.37 87.69
CA SER A 3 -7.31 27.57 86.77
C SER A 3 -6.54 27.14 85.52
N ARG A 4 -6.45 25.81 85.31
CA ARG A 4 -6.60 25.10 84.01
C ARG A 4 -5.43 25.24 83.02
N HIS A 5 -5.05 24.27 82.18
CA HIS A 5 -5.55 22.95 81.80
C HIS A 5 -4.40 22.12 81.18
N MET A 6 -4.51 20.79 81.28
CA MET A 6 -3.78 19.78 80.50
C MET A 6 -3.82 20.05 78.98
N LEU A 7 -2.72 19.75 78.28
CA LEU A 7 -2.72 19.50 76.85
C LEU A 7 -2.09 18.12 76.58
N GLN A 8 -2.93 17.15 76.21
CA GLN A 8 -2.51 15.90 75.57
C GLN A 8 -2.26 16.20 74.09
N ILE A 9 -1.11 15.78 73.54
CA ILE A 9 -0.85 15.77 72.10
C ILE A 9 -0.96 14.32 71.63
N GLY A 10 -2.03 14.03 70.88
CA GLY A 10 -2.26 12.77 70.22
C GLY A 10 -1.44 12.63 68.94
N MET A 11 -0.86 11.45 68.75
CA MET A 11 -0.09 11.05 67.59
C MET A 11 -1.05 10.61 66.46
N ALA A 12 -1.07 11.35 65.35
CA ALA A 12 -1.89 11.02 64.18
C ALA A 12 -1.17 10.02 63.27
N LEU A 13 -1.80 8.86 63.06
CA LEU A 13 -1.35 7.80 62.16
C LEU A 13 -1.84 8.12 60.74
N ALA A 14 -0.94 8.41 59.81
CA ALA A 14 -1.28 8.63 58.40
C ALA A 14 -1.38 7.28 57.66
N ILE A 15 -2.60 6.88 57.29
CA ILE A 15 -2.85 5.73 56.42
C ILE A 15 -2.79 6.22 54.97
N GLY A 16 -1.72 5.85 54.25
CA GLY A 16 -1.58 6.12 52.82
C GLY A 16 -2.44 5.17 51.99
N LEU A 17 -3.43 5.71 51.28
CA LEU A 17 -4.19 4.98 50.26
C LEU A 17 -3.39 4.99 48.95
N PHE A 18 -2.82 3.85 48.57
CA PHE A 18 -2.29 3.64 47.22
C PHE A 18 -3.47 3.41 46.26
N SER A 19 -3.78 4.42 45.44
CA SER A 19 -4.73 4.28 44.34
C SER A 19 -3.98 3.76 43.11
N SER A 20 -4.17 2.47 42.81
CA SER A 20 -3.63 1.85 41.60
C SER A 20 -4.48 2.27 40.40
N CYS A 21 -4.05 3.31 39.68
CA CYS A 21 -4.64 3.66 38.40
C CYS A 21 -4.25 2.60 37.35
N ILE A 22 -5.14 1.66 37.08
CA ILE A 22 -5.06 0.83 35.88
C ILE A 22 -5.45 1.73 34.71
N ALA A 23 -4.46 2.14 33.91
CA ALA A 23 -4.73 2.78 32.63
C ALA A 23 -5.29 1.72 31.69
N ILE A 24 -6.59 1.76 31.44
CA ILE A 24 -7.20 1.05 30.31
C ILE A 24 -6.77 1.84 29.08
N ALA A 25 -5.85 1.29 28.29
CA ALA A 25 -5.58 1.81 26.96
C ALA A 25 -6.84 1.60 26.12
N GLU A 26 -7.49 2.68 25.69
CA GLU A 26 -8.50 2.61 24.65
C GLU A 26 -7.83 2.04 23.39
N GLU A 27 -8.25 0.84 22.98
CA GLU A 27 -7.89 0.30 21.67
C GLU A 27 -8.52 1.22 20.62
N GLN A 28 -7.70 2.08 20.01
CA GLN A 28 -8.14 2.93 18.90
C GLN A 28 -8.79 2.03 17.86
N ALA A 29 -10.05 2.35 17.50
CA ALA A 29 -10.79 1.62 16.51
C ALA A 29 -9.96 1.53 15.22
N ARG A 30 -9.67 0.30 14.77
CA ARG A 30 -8.93 0.06 13.53
C ARG A 30 -9.80 0.36 12.34
N PHE A 31 -9.19 0.97 11.33
CA PHE A 31 -9.83 1.21 10.05
C PHE A 31 -10.12 -0.10 9.31
N VAL A 32 -11.17 -0.12 8.49
CA VAL A 32 -11.47 -1.26 7.59
C VAL A 32 -10.28 -1.57 6.70
N SER A 33 -9.60 -0.53 6.20
CA SER A 33 -8.39 -0.63 5.37
C SER A 33 -7.21 -1.35 6.05
N GLN A 34 -7.24 -1.55 7.37
CA GLN A 34 -6.23 -2.28 8.13
C GLN A 34 -6.61 -3.76 8.37
N THR A 35 -7.82 -4.16 7.98
CA THR A 35 -8.37 -5.48 8.28
C THR A 35 -8.44 -6.32 7.01
N PRO A 36 -7.67 -7.42 6.91
CA PRO A 36 -7.72 -8.31 5.75
C PRO A 36 -9.16 -8.78 5.47
N THR A 37 -9.70 -8.43 4.31
CA THR A 37 -11.07 -8.75 3.92
C THR A 37 -11.08 -9.45 2.58
N ALA A 38 -11.64 -10.66 2.53
CA ALA A 38 -11.82 -11.40 1.29
C ALA A 38 -12.84 -10.68 0.40
N ARG A 39 -12.61 -10.69 -0.91
CA ARG A 39 -13.52 -10.12 -1.91
C ARG A 39 -14.04 -11.22 -2.82
N VAL A 40 -15.33 -11.19 -3.12
CA VAL A 40 -15.99 -12.19 -3.97
C VAL A 40 -16.73 -11.46 -5.10
N ASP A 41 -16.02 -11.09 -6.16
CA ASP A 41 -16.64 -10.48 -7.35
C ASP A 41 -15.90 -10.77 -8.67
N TYR A 42 -16.25 -10.06 -9.74
CA TYR A 42 -15.87 -10.30 -11.14
C TYR A 42 -14.36 -10.54 -11.38
N TRP A 43 -13.49 -9.98 -10.53
CA TRP A 43 -12.04 -10.04 -10.70
C TRP A 43 -11.39 -11.36 -10.24
N GLN A 44 -12.19 -12.33 -9.81
CA GLN A 44 -11.77 -13.70 -9.46
C GLN A 44 -10.91 -14.37 -10.53
N LYS A 45 -11.09 -14.05 -11.82
CA LYS A 45 -10.25 -14.64 -12.87
C LYS A 45 -8.79 -14.25 -12.71
N ARG A 46 -8.49 -12.96 -12.51
CA ARG A 46 -7.11 -12.47 -12.37
C ARG A 46 -6.47 -12.98 -11.09
N ASP A 47 -7.25 -12.95 -10.02
CA ASP A 47 -6.91 -13.52 -8.72
C ASP A 47 -6.55 -15.01 -8.81
N ALA A 48 -7.41 -15.80 -9.45
CA ALA A 48 -7.18 -17.23 -9.70
C ALA A 48 -5.96 -17.49 -10.60
N GLU A 49 -5.73 -16.67 -11.62
CA GLU A 49 -4.54 -16.76 -12.48
C GLU A 49 -3.25 -16.52 -11.69
N ILE A 50 -3.23 -15.53 -10.79
CA ILE A 50 -2.09 -15.26 -9.91
C ILE A 50 -1.89 -16.41 -8.93
N THR A 51 -2.95 -16.84 -8.25
CA THR A 51 -2.91 -17.99 -7.32
C THR A 51 -2.44 -19.26 -8.01
N GLN A 52 -2.91 -19.53 -9.23
CA GLN A 52 -2.46 -20.65 -10.05
C GLN A 52 -0.98 -20.49 -10.44
N HIS A 53 -0.53 -19.30 -10.86
CA HIS A 53 0.87 -19.06 -11.19
C HIS A 53 1.78 -19.33 -9.98
N LEU A 54 1.40 -18.85 -8.80
CA LEU A 54 2.14 -19.00 -7.55
C LEU A 54 2.18 -20.46 -7.06
N SER A 55 1.14 -21.25 -7.32
CA SER A 55 1.04 -22.65 -6.88
C SER A 55 1.61 -23.68 -7.86
N THR A 56 1.57 -23.41 -9.17
CA THR A 56 1.93 -24.41 -10.20
C THR A 56 3.33 -24.23 -10.76
N LYS A 57 3.95 -23.05 -10.63
CA LYS A 57 5.32 -22.85 -11.09
C LYS A 57 6.28 -23.65 -10.21
N ALA A 58 7.12 -24.46 -10.85
CA ALA A 58 8.11 -25.31 -10.17
C ALA A 58 9.06 -24.49 -9.27
N THR A 59 9.41 -23.27 -9.69
CA THR A 59 10.19 -22.31 -8.90
C THR A 59 9.89 -20.87 -9.31
N LEU A 60 9.96 -19.95 -8.34
CA LEU A 60 9.86 -18.49 -8.52
C LEU A 60 11.20 -17.75 -8.32
N GLU A 61 12.32 -18.48 -8.24
CA GLU A 61 13.66 -17.91 -7.94
C GLU A 61 14.17 -16.89 -8.96
N SER A 62 13.64 -16.89 -10.18
CA SER A 62 14.02 -15.93 -11.21
C SER A 62 13.35 -14.56 -11.04
N VAL A 63 12.28 -14.47 -10.24
CA VAL A 63 11.57 -13.21 -9.99
C VAL A 63 12.48 -12.28 -9.19
N ARG A 64 12.81 -11.13 -9.76
CA ARG A 64 13.62 -10.07 -9.13
C ARG A 64 12.78 -8.95 -8.57
N ILE A 65 11.62 -8.70 -9.17
CA ILE A 65 10.74 -7.57 -8.83
C ILE A 65 9.33 -8.11 -8.59
N VAL A 66 8.64 -7.59 -7.57
CA VAL A 66 7.20 -7.80 -7.39
C VAL A 66 6.51 -6.44 -7.41
N PHE A 67 5.46 -6.29 -8.20
CA PHE A 67 4.55 -5.14 -8.13
C PHE A 67 3.28 -5.56 -7.38
N VAL A 68 2.91 -4.78 -6.37
CA VAL A 68 1.67 -4.94 -5.59
C VAL A 68 0.83 -3.69 -5.78
N GLY A 69 -0.43 -3.87 -6.18
CA GLY A 69 -1.31 -2.74 -6.41
C GLY A 69 -2.72 -3.14 -6.79
N ASP A 70 -3.45 -2.19 -7.38
CA ASP A 70 -4.83 -2.33 -7.82
C ASP A 70 -4.91 -2.39 -9.36
N SER A 71 -5.98 -1.84 -9.97
CA SER A 71 -6.17 -1.77 -11.42
C SER A 71 -5.03 -1.04 -12.14
N ILE A 72 -4.45 -0.01 -11.52
CA ILE A 72 -3.33 0.73 -12.11
C ILE A 72 -2.11 -0.19 -12.26
N THR A 73 -1.92 -1.13 -11.33
CA THR A 73 -0.85 -2.14 -11.42
C THR A 73 -1.26 -3.30 -12.35
N ASP A 74 -2.48 -3.81 -12.24
CA ASP A 74 -2.97 -4.91 -13.07
C ASP A 74 -2.86 -4.60 -14.57
N PHE A 75 -3.19 -3.37 -14.97
CA PHE A 75 -3.25 -2.96 -16.37
C PHE A 75 -1.88 -2.84 -17.05
N TRP A 76 -0.76 -3.03 -16.33
CA TRP A 76 0.53 -3.34 -16.94
C TRP A 76 0.48 -4.58 -17.84
N HIS A 77 -0.42 -5.54 -17.58
CA HIS A 77 -0.58 -6.74 -18.40
C HIS A 77 -1.66 -6.65 -19.47
N LEU A 78 -2.41 -5.56 -19.53
CA LEU A 78 -3.39 -5.33 -20.58
C LEU A 78 -2.71 -4.66 -21.79
N ASP A 79 -2.98 -5.16 -22.99
CA ASP A 79 -2.60 -4.47 -24.22
C ASP A 79 -3.74 -3.53 -24.63
N ALA A 80 -4.74 -4.01 -25.37
CA ALA A 80 -5.95 -3.24 -25.61
C ALA A 80 -6.75 -3.06 -24.31
N ASN A 81 -7.24 -1.84 -24.07
CA ASN A 81 -8.14 -1.54 -22.97
C ASN A 81 -9.51 -2.17 -23.28
N PRO A 82 -10.03 -3.08 -22.43
CA PRO A 82 -11.25 -3.81 -22.74
C PRO A 82 -12.52 -2.95 -22.64
N TRP A 83 -12.45 -1.78 -22.00
CA TRP A 83 -13.58 -0.86 -21.86
C TRP A 83 -13.56 0.28 -22.87
N PHE A 84 -12.38 0.63 -23.39
CA PHE A 84 -12.20 1.76 -24.29
C PHE A 84 -11.52 1.28 -25.59
N PRO A 85 -12.29 0.90 -26.62
CA PRO A 85 -11.74 0.45 -27.89
C PRO A 85 -10.75 1.46 -28.48
N GLY A 86 -9.61 0.97 -28.97
CA GLY A 86 -8.53 1.79 -29.53
C GLY A 86 -7.62 2.47 -28.50
N LYS A 87 -7.87 2.27 -27.19
CA LYS A 87 -6.94 2.65 -26.12
C LYS A 87 -6.07 1.46 -25.74
N PHE A 88 -4.84 1.72 -25.36
CA PHE A 88 -3.86 0.70 -24.99
C PHE A 88 -3.26 0.98 -23.61
N CYS A 89 -2.96 -0.07 -22.87
CA CYS A 89 -2.37 -0.04 -21.53
C CYS A 89 -0.89 -0.49 -21.60
N GLY A 90 -0.39 -1.18 -20.57
CA GLY A 90 1.04 -1.34 -20.33
C GLY A 90 1.70 -2.58 -20.94
N ARG A 91 0.98 -3.50 -21.59
CA ARG A 91 1.54 -4.84 -21.90
C ARG A 91 2.84 -4.83 -22.71
N SER A 92 2.89 -4.03 -23.78
CA SER A 92 4.11 -3.88 -24.58
C SER A 92 5.27 -3.31 -23.77
N VAL A 93 5.00 -2.28 -22.96
CA VAL A 93 5.99 -1.64 -22.07
C VAL A 93 6.51 -2.63 -21.00
N TRP A 94 5.62 -3.46 -20.45
CA TRP A 94 5.97 -4.51 -19.49
C TRP A 94 6.89 -5.55 -20.13
N ASP A 95 6.50 -6.10 -21.29
CA ASP A 95 7.24 -7.16 -21.97
C ASP A 95 8.67 -6.71 -22.35
N GLU A 96 8.83 -5.43 -22.72
CA GLU A 96 10.14 -4.82 -23.00
C GLU A 96 11.09 -4.81 -21.78
N SER A 97 10.58 -4.62 -20.56
CA SER A 97 11.41 -4.18 -19.41
C SER A 97 11.37 -5.08 -18.18
N PHE A 98 10.25 -5.78 -17.99
CA PHE A 98 9.91 -6.56 -16.81
C PHE A 98 9.50 -8.00 -17.16
N GLY A 99 9.31 -8.32 -18.44
CA GLY A 99 8.99 -9.66 -18.92
C GLY A 99 10.16 -10.65 -18.85
N PRO A 100 9.94 -11.93 -19.23
CA PRO A 100 10.94 -13.00 -19.14
C PRO A 100 12.24 -12.73 -19.92
N ALA A 101 12.19 -11.87 -20.95
CA ALA A 101 13.36 -11.45 -21.72
C ALA A 101 14.29 -10.49 -20.95
N SER A 102 13.87 -9.97 -19.80
CA SER A 102 14.65 -9.10 -18.91
C SER A 102 15.02 -9.84 -17.61
N PRO A 103 15.94 -10.82 -17.62
CA PRO A 103 16.18 -11.70 -16.47
C PRO A 103 16.67 -10.98 -15.20
N THR A 104 17.35 -9.83 -15.33
CA THR A 104 17.78 -9.02 -14.18
C THR A 104 16.67 -8.16 -13.58
N ARG A 105 15.52 -8.06 -14.28
CA ARG A 105 14.35 -7.28 -13.87
C ARG A 105 13.05 -8.07 -14.02
N PHE A 106 13.14 -9.39 -14.11
CA PHE A 106 11.97 -10.22 -14.34
C PHE A 106 11.01 -10.02 -13.18
N ALA A 107 9.82 -9.51 -13.49
CA ALA A 107 8.88 -9.05 -12.50
C ALA A 107 7.64 -9.94 -12.45
N LEU A 108 7.06 -10.00 -11.27
CA LEU A 108 5.74 -10.56 -11.02
C LEU A 108 4.78 -9.43 -10.69
N ASN A 109 3.63 -9.42 -11.36
CA ASN A 109 2.57 -8.47 -11.14
C ASN A 109 1.46 -9.11 -10.30
N LEU A 110 1.26 -8.57 -9.09
CA LEU A 110 0.21 -8.97 -8.14
C LEU A 110 -0.89 -7.91 -8.05
N GLY A 111 -1.09 -7.10 -9.10
CA GLY A 111 -2.20 -6.16 -9.19
C GLY A 111 -3.50 -6.87 -9.55
N VAL A 112 -4.60 -6.46 -8.92
CA VAL A 112 -5.96 -6.88 -9.29
C VAL A 112 -6.88 -5.66 -9.36
N SER A 113 -7.60 -5.55 -10.47
CA SER A 113 -8.50 -4.43 -10.69
C SER A 113 -9.59 -4.27 -9.63
N GLY A 114 -9.84 -3.02 -9.23
CA GLY A 114 -10.81 -2.64 -8.21
C GLY A 114 -10.41 -2.97 -6.76
N ASP A 115 -9.21 -3.49 -6.52
CA ASP A 115 -8.75 -3.77 -5.18
C ASP A 115 -8.66 -2.53 -4.30
N ARG A 116 -9.19 -2.66 -3.10
CA ARG A 116 -8.93 -1.78 -1.97
C ARG A 116 -7.84 -2.40 -1.11
N ILE A 117 -7.29 -1.60 -0.20
CA ILE A 117 -6.15 -2.00 0.63
C ILE A 117 -6.45 -3.27 1.44
N GLU A 118 -7.63 -3.38 2.03
CA GLU A 118 -8.09 -4.54 2.80
C GLU A 118 -8.15 -5.84 1.98
N HIS A 119 -8.41 -5.75 0.69
CA HIS A 119 -8.43 -6.91 -0.22
C HIS A 119 -7.00 -7.38 -0.50
N VAL A 120 -6.07 -6.44 -0.73
CA VAL A 120 -4.66 -6.79 -0.88
C VAL A 120 -4.10 -7.38 0.42
N LEU A 121 -4.48 -6.84 1.58
CA LEU A 121 -4.11 -7.41 2.87
C LEU A 121 -4.56 -8.87 3.02
N HIS A 122 -5.75 -9.22 2.53
CA HIS A 122 -6.24 -10.61 2.53
C HIS A 122 -5.38 -11.52 1.64
N ARG A 123 -5.04 -11.05 0.44
CA ARG A 123 -4.20 -11.83 -0.49
C ARG A 123 -2.80 -12.08 0.03
N LEU A 124 -2.24 -11.08 0.71
CA LEU A 124 -0.92 -11.17 1.33
C LEU A 124 -0.94 -11.84 2.71
N LEU A 125 -2.11 -12.06 3.32
CA LEU A 125 -2.24 -12.77 4.59
C LEU A 125 -1.78 -14.22 4.41
N PRO A 126 -0.94 -14.76 5.31
CA PRO A 126 -0.47 -16.13 5.16
C PRO A 126 -1.63 -17.11 5.03
N ALA A 127 -1.47 -18.11 4.18
CA ALA A 127 -2.50 -19.13 3.96
C ALA A 127 -2.82 -19.88 5.27
N ALA A 128 -1.80 -20.10 6.11
CA ALA A 128 -1.95 -20.67 7.45
C ALA A 128 -2.80 -19.82 8.41
N GLN A 129 -3.03 -18.54 8.10
CA GLN A 129 -3.87 -17.61 8.85
C GLN A 129 -5.21 -17.32 8.15
N GLY A 130 -5.55 -18.09 7.10
CA GLY A 130 -6.82 -17.94 6.37
C GLY A 130 -6.80 -16.87 5.28
N GLY A 131 -5.63 -16.39 4.86
CA GLY A 131 -5.46 -15.59 3.64
C GLY A 131 -5.10 -16.43 2.42
N GLU A 132 -4.66 -15.77 1.35
CA GLU A 132 -4.24 -16.47 0.12
C GLU A 132 -2.74 -16.76 0.04
N GLY A 133 -1.95 -16.16 0.93
CA GLY A 133 -0.52 -16.47 1.06
C GLY A 133 0.30 -16.11 -0.18
N TRP A 134 -0.04 -15.05 -0.91
CA TRP A 134 0.63 -14.70 -2.18
C TRP A 134 2.15 -14.49 -2.07
N LEU A 135 2.65 -14.26 -0.85
CA LEU A 135 4.07 -14.11 -0.55
C LEU A 135 4.65 -15.28 0.29
N ASP A 136 3.91 -16.38 0.48
CA ASP A 136 4.32 -17.49 1.35
C ASP A 136 5.40 -18.38 0.74
N ARG A 137 5.48 -18.43 -0.59
CA ARG A 137 6.48 -19.21 -1.33
C ARG A 137 7.91 -18.80 -0.94
N PRO A 138 8.74 -19.68 -0.34
CA PRO A 138 10.08 -19.32 0.14
C PRO A 138 11.11 -19.13 -0.98
N ASP A 139 10.85 -19.70 -2.15
CA ASP A 139 11.63 -19.56 -3.38
C ASP A 139 11.33 -18.26 -4.15
N LEU A 140 10.20 -17.59 -3.86
CA LEU A 140 9.96 -16.22 -4.29
C LEU A 140 10.79 -15.26 -3.43
N LYS A 141 11.96 -14.85 -3.94
CA LYS A 141 12.93 -13.98 -3.25
C LYS A 141 13.20 -12.71 -4.05
N PRO A 142 12.20 -11.81 -4.18
CA PRO A 142 12.39 -10.58 -4.92
C PRO A 142 13.43 -9.69 -4.22
N GLU A 143 14.22 -8.99 -5.02
CA GLU A 143 15.10 -7.93 -4.54
C GLU A 143 14.27 -6.67 -4.23
N TRP A 144 13.25 -6.41 -5.05
CA TRP A 144 12.42 -5.21 -4.96
C TRP A 144 10.93 -5.55 -4.89
N VAL A 145 10.20 -4.85 -4.02
CA VAL A 145 8.73 -4.86 -4.02
C VAL A 145 8.22 -3.43 -4.17
N PHE A 146 7.56 -3.15 -5.29
CA PHE A 146 6.94 -1.86 -5.57
C PHE A 146 5.47 -1.89 -5.16
N VAL A 147 5.03 -0.89 -4.38
CA VAL A 147 3.67 -0.82 -3.84
C VAL A 147 3.03 0.50 -4.26
N MET A 148 1.87 0.44 -4.92
CA MET A 148 1.00 1.60 -5.16
C MET A 148 -0.45 1.18 -4.87
N LEU A 149 -1.04 1.73 -3.80
CA LEU A 149 -2.37 1.37 -3.33
C LEU A 149 -3.06 2.57 -2.67
N GLY A 150 -4.39 2.56 -2.71
CA GLY A 150 -5.23 3.45 -1.90
C GLY A 150 -6.22 4.27 -2.70
N ILE A 151 -6.04 4.42 -4.02
CA ILE A 151 -6.95 5.24 -4.82
C ILE A 151 -8.37 4.66 -4.85
N ASN A 152 -8.53 3.33 -4.81
CA ASN A 152 -9.84 2.70 -4.73
C ASN A 152 -10.56 2.94 -3.40
N ASN A 153 -9.82 3.06 -2.29
CA ASN A 153 -10.37 3.45 -0.99
C ASN A 153 -10.89 4.90 -0.99
N SER A 154 -10.54 5.72 -1.99
CA SER A 154 -11.08 7.07 -2.15
C SER A 154 -12.51 7.11 -2.73
N PHE A 155 -13.03 6.00 -3.28
CA PHE A 155 -14.38 5.95 -3.85
C PHE A 155 -15.46 5.51 -2.85
N ASP A 156 -15.07 4.76 -1.81
CA ASP A 156 -15.94 4.39 -0.69
C ASP A 156 -15.22 4.67 0.63
N VAL A 157 -15.35 5.92 1.05
CA VAL A 157 -14.45 6.55 1.99
C VAL A 157 -14.85 6.26 3.44
N GLU A 158 -13.91 5.68 4.18
CA GLU A 158 -13.91 5.66 5.63
C GLU A 158 -13.26 6.94 6.17
N GLN A 159 -13.81 7.53 7.24
CA GLN A 159 -13.31 8.81 7.77
C GLN A 159 -12.47 8.63 9.05
N PRO A 160 -11.34 9.37 9.20
CA PRO A 160 -10.74 10.28 8.22
C PRO A 160 -10.05 9.56 7.04
N ALA A 161 -10.41 9.93 5.81
CA ALA A 161 -9.97 9.26 4.58
C ALA A 161 -8.45 9.09 4.46
N VAL A 162 -7.73 10.20 4.63
CA VAL A 162 -6.27 10.24 4.51
C VAL A 162 -5.61 9.33 5.54
N ALA A 163 -6.14 9.30 6.78
CA ALA A 163 -5.62 8.44 7.84
C ALA A 163 -5.89 6.96 7.55
N SER A 164 -7.12 6.61 7.16
CA SER A 164 -7.47 5.23 6.79
C SER A 164 -6.58 4.72 5.65
N ILE A 165 -6.44 5.48 4.56
CA ILE A 165 -5.62 5.07 3.42
C ILE A 165 -4.15 4.92 3.82
N THR A 166 -3.59 5.91 4.53
CA THR A 166 -2.19 5.87 4.96
C THR A 166 -1.91 4.64 5.83
N GLN A 167 -2.71 4.44 6.90
CA GLN A 167 -2.50 3.35 7.84
C GLN A 167 -2.76 1.96 7.22
N GLY A 168 -3.69 1.87 6.27
CA GLY A 168 -3.89 0.65 5.49
C GLY A 168 -2.65 0.30 4.66
N VAL A 169 -2.08 1.27 3.95
CA VAL A 169 -0.85 1.04 3.16
C VAL A 169 0.33 0.67 4.07
N GLU A 170 0.44 1.29 5.24
CA GLU A 170 1.42 0.89 6.27
C GLU A 170 1.24 -0.57 6.71
N ALA A 171 0.00 -1.04 6.89
CA ALA A 171 -0.29 -2.43 7.21
C ALA A 171 0.13 -3.38 6.06
N VAL A 172 -0.07 -3.00 4.80
CA VAL A 172 0.41 -3.76 3.64
C VAL A 172 1.94 -3.84 3.64
N ILE A 173 2.63 -2.73 3.88
CA ILE A 173 4.10 -2.68 3.96
C ILE A 173 4.61 -3.59 5.09
N ALA A 174 3.96 -3.56 6.25
CA ALA A 174 4.31 -4.41 7.39
C ALA A 174 4.18 -5.90 7.01
N ARG A 175 3.08 -6.29 6.33
CA ARG A 175 2.88 -7.65 5.85
C ARG A 175 3.93 -8.06 4.82
N ILE A 176 4.25 -7.21 3.85
CA ILE A 176 5.32 -7.50 2.87
C ILE A 176 6.65 -7.73 3.58
N ARG A 177 7.01 -6.87 4.54
CA ARG A 177 8.26 -6.99 5.32
C ARG A 177 8.30 -8.28 6.14
N GLU A 178 7.17 -8.69 6.72
CA GLU A 178 7.04 -9.96 7.44
C GLU A 178 7.34 -11.16 6.53
N ARG A 179 6.78 -11.18 5.31
CA ARG A 179 6.91 -12.32 4.39
C ARG A 179 8.21 -12.31 3.58
N LYS A 180 8.72 -11.12 3.26
CA LYS A 180 9.91 -10.89 2.42
C LYS A 180 10.89 -9.93 3.11
N PRO A 181 11.48 -10.32 4.26
CA PRO A 181 12.28 -9.42 5.11
C PRO A 181 13.57 -8.90 4.45
N THR A 182 14.05 -9.55 3.39
CA THR A 182 15.25 -9.16 2.65
C THR A 182 14.96 -8.24 1.47
N ALA A 183 13.69 -8.06 1.09
CA ALA A 183 13.32 -7.27 -0.06
C ALA A 183 13.36 -5.77 0.26
N ARG A 184 13.80 -4.97 -0.70
CA ARG A 184 13.73 -3.50 -0.66
C ARG A 184 12.32 -3.09 -1.07
N ILE A 185 11.56 -2.53 -0.15
CA ILE A 185 10.18 -2.12 -0.40
C ILE A 185 10.17 -0.65 -0.86
N VAL A 186 9.61 -0.41 -2.04
CA VAL A 186 9.47 0.92 -2.65
C VAL A 186 7.99 1.29 -2.63
N VAL A 187 7.65 2.28 -1.81
CA VAL A 187 6.31 2.87 -1.79
C VAL A 187 6.25 3.93 -2.88
N GLN A 188 5.27 3.83 -3.76
CA GLN A 188 5.07 4.77 -4.85
C GLN A 188 3.97 5.75 -4.48
N SER A 189 4.14 7.02 -4.83
CA SER A 189 3.06 8.00 -4.72
C SER A 189 1.86 7.54 -5.55
N LEU A 190 0.64 7.75 -5.06
CA LEU A 190 -0.57 7.75 -5.88
C LEU A 190 -0.41 8.72 -7.05
N LEU A 191 -0.98 8.36 -8.20
CA LEU A 191 -1.06 9.22 -9.39
C LEU A 191 -2.20 10.25 -9.24
N PRO A 192 -2.14 11.38 -9.96
CA PRO A 192 -3.25 12.33 -10.01
C PRO A 192 -4.49 11.72 -10.69
N THR A 193 -5.67 12.16 -10.26
CA THR A 193 -6.95 12.00 -10.97
C THR A 193 -7.29 13.25 -11.80
N ASP A 194 -8.35 13.21 -12.61
CA ASP A 194 -8.87 14.41 -13.28
C ASP A 194 -9.69 15.35 -12.36
N ASP A 195 -9.89 14.96 -11.10
CA ASP A 195 -10.54 15.74 -10.05
C ASP A 195 -9.49 16.47 -9.19
N ASP A 196 -9.40 17.80 -9.37
CA ASP A 196 -8.47 18.67 -8.64
C ASP A 196 -8.75 18.71 -7.12
N ALA A 197 -10.01 18.66 -6.71
CA ALA A 197 -10.37 18.67 -5.30
C ALA A 197 -9.92 17.37 -4.63
N LYS A 198 -10.17 16.21 -5.27
CA LYS A 198 -9.65 14.93 -4.80
C LYS A 198 -8.13 14.91 -4.74
N ASN A 199 -7.47 15.51 -5.73
CA ASN A 199 -6.02 15.61 -5.74
C ASN A 199 -5.49 16.40 -4.54
N HIS A 200 -6.06 17.58 -4.29
CA HIS A 200 -5.67 18.46 -3.20
C HIS A 200 -6.02 17.91 -1.81
N ASP A 201 -7.24 17.40 -1.62
CA ASP A 201 -7.76 17.04 -0.30
C ASP A 201 -7.39 15.61 0.12
N LEU A 202 -7.01 14.74 -0.82
CA LEU A 202 -6.79 13.32 -0.54
C LEU A 202 -5.48 12.79 -1.12
N VAL A 203 -5.24 12.89 -2.44
CA VAL A 203 -4.09 12.25 -3.10
C VAL A 203 -2.77 12.85 -2.60
N GLN A 204 -2.64 14.18 -2.60
CA GLN A 204 -1.43 14.86 -2.16
C GLN A 204 -1.16 14.66 -0.65
N PRO A 205 -2.17 14.77 0.26
CA PRO A 205 -1.98 14.45 1.67
C PRO A 205 -1.57 13.00 1.93
N VAL A 206 -2.18 12.01 1.26
CA VAL A 206 -1.76 10.60 1.37
C VAL A 206 -0.31 10.44 0.91
N ASN A 207 0.05 11.02 -0.24
CA ASN A 207 1.43 10.97 -0.76
C ASN A 207 2.43 11.60 0.22
N ALA A 208 2.08 12.72 0.85
CA ALA A 208 2.91 13.38 1.85
C ALA A 208 3.10 12.50 3.10
N ASN A 209 2.03 11.89 3.61
CA ASN A 209 2.09 11.00 4.77
C ASN A 209 2.90 9.74 4.48
N LEU A 210 2.71 9.10 3.33
CA LEU A 210 3.49 7.92 2.93
C LEU A 210 4.98 8.26 2.78
N ARG A 211 5.32 9.42 2.22
CA ARG A 211 6.71 9.90 2.16
C ARG A 211 7.29 10.09 3.56
N ALA A 212 6.53 10.68 4.48
CA ALA A 212 6.96 10.88 5.86
C ALA A 212 7.18 9.53 6.58
N HIS A 213 6.25 8.58 6.41
CA HIS A 213 6.37 7.22 6.93
C HIS A 213 7.64 6.52 6.44
N VAL A 214 7.89 6.58 5.13
CA VAL A 214 9.10 6.00 4.52
C VAL A 214 10.36 6.65 5.08
N LYS A 215 10.40 7.99 5.19
CA LYS A 215 11.55 8.73 5.75
C LYS A 215 11.84 8.32 7.20
N ALA A 216 10.80 8.03 7.98
CA ALA A 216 10.92 7.60 9.37
C ALA A 216 11.28 6.11 9.53
N THR A 217 11.17 5.30 8.47
CA THR A 217 11.25 3.84 8.55
C THR A 217 12.42 3.29 7.74
N LYS A 218 13.40 2.68 8.43
CA LYS A 218 14.57 2.08 7.77
C LYS A 218 14.17 0.97 6.79
N GLY A 219 14.89 0.89 5.66
CA GLY A 219 14.71 -0.15 4.66
C GLY A 219 13.51 0.06 3.73
N LEU A 220 12.82 1.20 3.84
CA LEU A 220 11.84 1.65 2.85
C LEU A 220 12.41 2.72 1.94
N TYR A 221 11.84 2.79 0.75
CA TYR A 221 12.15 3.81 -0.25
C TYR A 221 10.86 4.42 -0.79
N PHE A 222 10.91 5.68 -1.20
CA PHE A 222 9.76 6.39 -1.76
C PHE A 222 10.08 6.79 -3.19
N LEU A 223 9.27 6.31 -4.14
CA LEU A 223 9.34 6.72 -5.54
C LEU A 223 8.18 7.68 -5.83
N ASP A 224 8.53 8.95 -6.00
CA ASP A 224 7.56 10.01 -6.24
C ASP A 224 7.25 10.15 -7.72
N LEU A 225 6.14 9.54 -8.14
CA LEU A 225 5.67 9.57 -9.52
C LEU A 225 4.79 10.80 -9.80
N TYR A 226 4.03 11.26 -8.80
CA TYR A 226 2.99 12.30 -8.97
C TYR A 226 3.47 13.51 -9.78
N PRO A 227 4.65 14.12 -9.53
CA PRO A 227 5.11 15.30 -10.27
C PRO A 227 5.29 15.07 -11.78
N ALA A 228 5.56 13.84 -12.21
CA ALA A 228 5.74 13.51 -13.63
C ALA A 228 4.40 13.41 -14.39
N PHE A 229 3.30 13.23 -13.66
CA PHE A 229 1.95 13.02 -14.20
C PHE A 229 1.05 14.26 -14.13
N VAL A 230 1.55 15.38 -13.60
CA VAL A 230 0.87 16.68 -13.61
C VAL A 230 1.57 17.68 -14.53
N ASP A 231 0.82 18.65 -15.03
CA ASP A 231 1.37 19.75 -15.81
C ASP A 231 1.85 20.91 -14.90
N SER A 232 2.27 22.02 -15.51
CA SER A 232 2.75 23.20 -14.76
C SER A 232 1.69 23.88 -13.89
N THR A 233 0.40 23.60 -14.11
CA THR A 233 -0.71 24.10 -13.31
C THR A 233 -1.08 23.16 -12.16
N GLY A 234 -0.50 21.95 -12.14
CA GLY A 234 -0.82 20.89 -11.18
C GLY A 234 -1.96 19.98 -11.61
N ALA A 235 -2.55 20.21 -12.79
CA ALA A 235 -3.61 19.38 -13.35
C ALA A 235 -3.04 18.08 -13.93
N GLN A 236 -3.86 17.02 -13.97
CA GLN A 236 -3.48 15.74 -14.58
C GLN A 236 -3.12 15.93 -16.06
N ARG A 237 -1.97 15.38 -16.48
CA ARG A 237 -1.56 15.31 -17.89
C ARG A 237 -2.43 14.31 -18.64
N ARG A 238 -3.54 14.78 -19.21
CA ARG A 238 -4.59 13.93 -19.79
C ARG A 238 -4.09 12.94 -20.85
N GLU A 239 -3.03 13.27 -21.58
CA GLU A 239 -2.43 12.40 -22.60
C GLU A 239 -1.79 11.12 -22.03
N LEU A 240 -1.42 11.14 -20.75
CA LEU A 240 -0.83 10.00 -20.05
C LEU A 240 -1.87 9.02 -19.50
N PHE A 241 -3.16 9.28 -19.70
CA PHE A 241 -4.24 8.45 -19.16
C PHE A 241 -5.22 8.02 -20.26
N ASN A 242 -5.80 6.84 -20.13
CA ASN A 242 -6.86 6.38 -21.02
C ASN A 242 -8.21 6.99 -20.63
N ASP A 243 -8.47 7.07 -19.33
CA ASP A 243 -9.61 7.71 -18.69
C ASP A 243 -9.13 8.74 -17.65
N SER A 244 -9.88 8.97 -16.58
CA SER A 244 -9.51 9.89 -15.49
C SER A 244 -8.51 9.32 -14.48
N LEU A 245 -8.16 8.04 -14.57
CA LEU A 245 -7.44 7.32 -13.52
C LEU A 245 -6.34 6.38 -14.05
N HIS A 246 -6.61 5.63 -15.11
CA HIS A 246 -5.75 4.55 -15.58
C HIS A 246 -4.74 5.07 -16.63
N PRO A 247 -3.44 4.80 -16.46
CA PRO A 247 -2.44 5.22 -17.43
C PRO A 247 -2.70 4.68 -18.84
N SER A 248 -2.40 5.52 -19.84
CA SER A 248 -2.25 5.10 -21.23
C SER A 248 -0.93 4.34 -21.42
N ARG A 249 -0.69 3.77 -22.59
CA ARG A 249 0.62 3.19 -22.93
C ARG A 249 1.78 4.16 -22.68
N GLU A 250 1.60 5.45 -22.97
CA GLU A 250 2.62 6.47 -22.71
C GLU A 250 2.74 6.80 -21.22
N GLY A 251 1.65 6.78 -20.46
CA GLY A 251 1.70 6.88 -19.00
C GLY A 251 2.46 5.70 -18.37
N TYR A 252 2.23 4.48 -18.84
CA TYR A 252 3.00 3.30 -18.44
C TYR A 252 4.47 3.42 -18.86
N ARG A 253 4.76 3.94 -20.05
CA ARG A 253 6.14 4.20 -20.48
C ARG A 253 6.87 5.14 -19.53
N LEU A 254 6.23 6.26 -19.18
CA LEU A 254 6.76 7.21 -18.21
C LEU A 254 6.98 6.56 -16.84
N TRP A 255 6.02 5.78 -16.35
CA TRP A 255 6.14 5.07 -15.09
C TRP A 255 7.32 4.08 -15.09
N ARG A 256 7.45 3.25 -16.13
CA ARG A 256 8.62 2.37 -16.31
C ARG A 256 9.91 3.18 -16.21
N ASP A 257 10.01 4.29 -16.93
CA ASP A 257 11.25 5.07 -16.99
C ASP A 257 11.64 5.61 -15.60
N GLN A 258 10.66 6.02 -14.78
CA GLN A 258 10.89 6.40 -13.37
C GLN A 258 11.37 5.21 -12.52
N VAL A 259 10.77 4.02 -12.69
CA VAL A 259 11.21 2.80 -11.98
C VAL A 259 12.65 2.44 -12.36
N LEU A 260 12.99 2.46 -13.66
CA LEU A 260 14.32 2.12 -14.13
C LEU A 260 15.37 3.14 -13.67
N ALA A 261 15.05 4.43 -13.71
CA ALA A 261 15.92 5.49 -13.19
C ALA A 261 16.16 5.31 -11.69
N PHE A 262 15.12 4.99 -10.92
CA PHE A 262 15.21 4.73 -9.48
C PHE A 262 16.07 3.50 -9.15
N GLN A 263 15.98 2.41 -9.93
CA GLN A 263 16.83 1.23 -9.71
C GLN A 263 18.31 1.48 -10.06
N ALA A 264 18.61 2.52 -10.85
CA ALA A 264 19.97 2.88 -11.24
C ALA A 264 20.66 3.87 -10.29
N SER A 265 19.92 4.51 -9.38
CA SER A 265 20.42 5.46 -8.36
C SER A 265 20.84 4.79 -7.06
#